data_AF-Q5QET5-F1
#
_entry.id   AF-Q5QET5-F1
#
_cell.length_a   1.000
_cell.length_b   1.000
_cell.length_c   1.000
_cell.angle_alpha   90.00
_cell.angle_beta   90.00
_cell.angle_gamma   90.00
#
_symmetry.space_group_name_H-M   'P 1'
#
loop_
_entity.id
_entity.type
_entity.pdbx_description
1 polymer ?
#
loop_
_entity_poly.entity_id
_entity_poly.type
_entity_poly.pdbx_seq_one_letter_code
_entity_poly.pdbx_strand_id
1 'polypeptide(L)' 'MQPVVRILAHCLMGPGSNKNKTVFVVANEACRCLFPRSMHDVNPMAILAMRSLLRLSKTLDDEFDPTELPVTDIIIL' A
#
# COMPACT_ATOMS: atom_id res chain seq x y z
N MET A 1 8.81 12.94 6.42
CA MET A 1 8.11 11.80 5.79
C MET A 1 7.50 12.08 4.42
N GLN A 2 6.97 13.28 4.15
CA GLN A 2 6.26 13.55 2.88
C GLN A 2 7.03 13.21 1.58
N PRO A 3 8.34 13.51 1.44
CA PRO A 3 9.10 13.12 0.24
C PRO A 3 9.21 11.61 0.07
N VAL A 4 9.44 10.89 1.18
CA VAL A 4 9.60 9.42 1.20
C VAL A 4 8.32 8.74 0.72
N VAL A 5 7.15 9.17 1.24
CA VAL A 5 5.85 8.63 0.84
C VAL A 5 5.61 8.80 -0.66
N ARG A 6 5.95 9.96 -1.25
CA ARG A 6 5.77 10.20 -2.70
C ARG A 6 6.65 9.30 -3.55
N ILE A 7 7.91 9.11 -3.16
CA ILE A 7 8.84 8.22 -3.87
C ILE A 7 8.30 6.79 -3.83
N LEU A 8 7.90 6.31 -2.65
CA LEU A 8 7.36 4.96 -2.50
C LEU A 8 6.05 4.77 -3.28
N ALA A 9 5.14 5.75 -3.24
CA ALA A 9 3.93 5.73 -4.04
C ALA A 9 4.24 5.63 -5.55
N HIS A 10 5.24 6.37 -6.03
CA HIS A 10 5.67 6.31 -7.43
C HIS A 10 6.30 4.95 -7.77
N CYS A 11 7.12 4.37 -6.88
CA CYS A 11 7.69 3.04 -7.10
C CYS A 11 6.62 1.94 -7.17
N LEU A 12 5.55 2.06 -6.38
CA LEU A 12 4.47 1.08 -6.34
C LEU A 12 3.44 1.23 -7.47
N MET A 13 3.10 2.47 -7.83
CA MET A 13 1.93 2.77 -8.66
C MET A 13 2.19 3.80 -9.77
N GLY A 14 3.43 4.27 -9.88
CA GLY A 14 3.80 5.22 -10.93
C GLY A 14 3.70 4.62 -12.33
N PRO A 15 3.73 5.46 -13.37
CA PRO A 15 3.74 4.98 -14.75
C PRO A 15 4.88 3.98 -14.98
N GLY A 16 4.54 2.77 -15.43
CA GLY A 16 5.52 1.71 -15.67
C GLY A 16 5.98 0.92 -14.44
N SER A 17 5.36 1.11 -13.27
CA SER A 17 5.56 0.27 -12.08
C SER A 17 5.38 -1.23 -12.36
N ASN A 18 4.41 -1.58 -13.21
CA ASN A 18 4.16 -2.97 -13.66
C ASN A 18 5.33 -3.59 -14.46
N LYS A 19 6.25 -2.78 -14.99
CA LYS A 19 7.42 -3.25 -15.76
C LYS A 19 8.59 -3.66 -14.87
N ASN A 20 8.59 -3.27 -13.60
CA ASN A 20 9.72 -3.50 -12.69
C ASN A 20 9.28 -4.07 -11.34
N LYS A 21 8.99 -5.38 -11.34
CA LYS A 21 8.60 -6.14 -10.13
C LYS A 21 9.60 -6.02 -8.97
N THR A 22 10.89 -5.89 -9.26
CA THR A 22 11.92 -5.78 -8.21
C THR A 22 11.78 -4.48 -7.42
N VAL A 23 11.52 -3.36 -8.12
CA VAL A 23 11.27 -2.05 -7.50
C VAL A 23 9.99 -2.09 -6.68
N PHE A 24 8.94 -2.75 -7.19
CA PHE A 24 7.69 -2.93 -6.45
C PHE A 24 7.90 -3.66 -5.12
N VAL A 25 8.57 -4.82 -5.14
CA VAL A 25 8.81 -5.63 -3.94
C VAL A 25 9.61 -4.84 -2.89
N VAL A 26 10.69 -4.18 -3.31
CA VAL A 26 11.54 -3.41 -2.40
C VAL A 26 10.80 -2.19 -1.85
N ALA A 27 9.99 -1.50 -2.66
CA ALA A 27 9.18 -0.38 -2.20
C ALA A 27 8.07 -0.82 -1.24
N ASN A 28 7.44 -1.97 -1.49
CA ASN A 28 6.43 -2.54 -0.61
C ASN A 28 7.04 -2.90 0.75
N GLU A 29 8.22 -3.50 0.77
CA GLU A 29 8.94 -3.80 2.01
C GLU A 29 9.35 -2.51 2.75
N ALA A 30 9.82 -1.49 2.03
CA ALA A 30 10.10 -0.19 2.64
C ALA A 30 8.85 0.43 3.29
N CYS A 31 7.67 0.33 2.66
CA CYS A 31 6.41 0.74 3.27
C CYS A 31 6.10 -0.05 4.55
N ARG A 32 6.38 -1.37 4.59
CA ARG A 32 6.20 -2.22 5.78
C ARG A 32 7.11 -1.80 6.92
N CYS A 33 8.37 -1.45 6.65
CA CYS A 33 9.31 -0.99 7.66
C CYS A 33 8.98 0.42 8.18
N LEU A 34 8.53 1.32 7.30
CA LEU A 34 8.28 2.72 7.65
C LEU A 34 6.92 2.94 8.32
N PHE A 35 5.94 2.04 8.15
CA PHE A 35 4.65 2.15 8.81
C PHE A 35 4.77 2.12 10.36
N PRO A 36 5.47 1.15 10.99
CA PRO A 36 5.76 1.18 12.43
C PRO A 36 6.49 2.45 12.86
N ARG A 37 7.42 2.96 12.04
CA ARG A 37 8.13 4.20 12.35
C ARG A 37 7.21 5.41 12.35
N SER A 38 6.27 5.46 11.40
CA SER A 38 5.24 6.50 11.32
C SER A 38 4.32 6.48 12.54
N MET A 39 4.01 5.28 13.06
CA MET A 39 3.24 5.08 14.29
C MET A 39 4.03 5.56 15.51
N HIS A 40 5.31 5.17 15.63
CA HIS A 40 6.20 5.60 16.70
C HIS A 40 6.36 7.13 16.74
N ASP A 41 6.51 7.76 15.58
CA ASP A 41 6.68 9.21 15.47
C ASP A 41 5.34 9.96 15.57
N VAL A 42 4.21 9.25 15.81
CA VAL A 42 2.85 9.79 15.96
C VAL A 42 2.49 10.78 14.84
N ASN A 43 2.88 10.47 13.60
CA ASN A 43 2.63 11.33 12.46
C ASN A 43 1.36 10.85 11.72
N PRO A 44 0.18 11.43 11.97
CA PRO A 44 -1.08 10.92 11.45
C PRO A 44 -1.13 10.88 9.92
N MET A 45 -0.54 11.87 9.26
CA MET A 45 -0.48 11.93 7.80
C MET A 45 0.38 10.82 7.21
N ALA A 46 1.53 10.54 7.84
CA ALA A 46 2.40 9.45 7.41
C ALA A 46 1.77 8.08 7.70
N ILE A 47 1.13 7.91 8.86
CA ILE A 47 0.41 6.68 9.23
C ILE A 47 -0.67 6.37 8.20
N LEU A 48 -1.51 7.35 7.88
CA LEU A 48 -2.59 7.18 6.90
C LEU A 48 -2.03 6.83 5.53
N ALA A 49 -1.03 7.58 5.06
CA ALA A 49 -0.47 7.35 3.72
C ALA A 49 0.22 5.98 3.61
N MET A 50 1.04 5.58 4.59
CA MET A 50 1.71 4.28 4.57
C MET A 50 0.71 3.12 4.64
N ARG A 51 -0.34 3.23 5.47
CA ARG A 51 -1.39 2.21 5.54
C ARG A 51 -2.16 2.08 4.23
N SER A 52 -2.47 3.20 3.58
CA SER A 52 -3.12 3.20 2.28
C SER A 52 -2.24 2.55 1.21
N LEU A 53 -0.94 2.86 1.17
CA LEU A 53 0.00 2.25 0.23
C LEU A 53 0.12 0.73 0.43
N LEU A 54 0.18 0.25 1.67
CA LEU A 54 0.25 -1.18 1.98
C LEU A 54 -1.01 -1.96 1.60
N ARG A 55 -2.19 -1.31 1.69
CA ARG A 55 -3.44 -1.92 1.23
C ARG A 55 -3.50 -1.99 -0.28
N LEU A 56 -3.12 -0.90 -0.94
CA LEU A 56 -3.18 -0.77 -2.39
C LEU A 56 -2.14 -1.66 -3.09
N SER A 57 -0.95 -1.83 -2.50
CA SER A 57 0.04 -2.77 -3.03
C SER A 57 -0.49 -4.20 -3.04
N LYS A 58 -1.28 -4.61 -2.04
CA LYS A 58 -1.89 -5.95 -1.99
C LYS A 58 -2.99 -6.15 -3.04
N THR A 59 -3.74 -5.11 -3.40
CA THR A 59 -4.81 -5.20 -4.41
C THR A 59 -4.29 -5.19 -5.85
N LEU A 60 -2.99 -4.94 -6.07
CA LEU A 60 -2.38 -4.99 -7.40
C LEU A 60 -1.95 -6.40 -7.83
N ASP A 61 -1.91 -7.34 -6.88
CA ASP A 61 -1.55 -8.74 -7.16
C ASP A 61 -2.75 -9.60 -7.59
N ASP A 62 -3.98 -9.15 -7.32
CA ASP A 62 -5.22 -9.81 -7.73
C ASP A 62 -5.94 -8.98 -8.79
N GLU A 63 -6.70 -9.66 -9.66
CA GLU A 63 -7.73 -9.06 -10.50
C GLU A 63 -8.87 -8.58 -9.60
N PHE A 64 -8.61 -7.51 -8.84
CA PHE A 64 -9.54 -6.91 -7.90
C PHE A 64 -10.62 -6.17 -8.70
N ASP A 65 -11.75 -6.83 -8.92
CA ASP A 65 -12.97 -6.19 -9.43
C ASP A 65 -13.65 -5.41 -8.29
N PRO A 66 -13.61 -4.07 -8.30
CA PRO A 66 -14.26 -3.26 -7.26
C PRO A 66 -15.79 -3.33 -7.29
N THR A 67 -16.37 -3.98 -8.31
CA THR A 67 -17.81 -4.24 -8.43
C THR A 67 -18.22 -5.61 -7.91
N GLU A 68 -17.27 -6.52 -7.66
CA GLU A 68 -17.57 -7.79 -7.01
C GLU A 68 -17.74 -7.59 -5.50
N LEU A 69 -18.85 -8.11 -4.98
CA LEU A 69 -19.11 -8.11 -3.54
C LEU A 69 -18.15 -9.08 -2.87
N PRO A 70 -17.42 -8.66 -1.82
CA PRO A 70 -16.57 -9.58 -1.08
C PRO A 70 -17.43 -10.72 -0.52
N VAL A 71 -17.13 -11.95 -0.92
CA VAL A 71 -17.81 -13.14 -0.39
C VAL A 71 -17.39 -13.29 1.07
N THR A 72 -18.21 -12.78 1.97
CA THR A 72 -18.09 -13.02 3.40
C THR A 72 -19.14 -14.05 3.80
N ASP A 73 -18.70 -15.25 4.21
CA ASP A 73 -19.54 -16.31 4.80
C ASP A 73 -20.10 -15.93 6.20
N ILE A 74 -20.16 -14.64 6.50
CA ILE A 74 -20.57 -14.10 7.79
C ILE A 74 -21.89 -13.38 7.59
N ILE A 75 -22.99 -14.10 7.76
CA ILE A 75 -24.29 -13.47 7.99
C ILE A 75 -24.22 -12.92 9.41
N ILE A 76 -24.04 -11.61 9.56
CA ILE A 76 -24.25 -10.94 10.85
C ILE A 76 -25.76 -10.86 11.03
N LEU A 77 -26.28 -11.71 11.92
CA LEU A 77 -27.68 -11.74 12.35
C LEU A 77 -27.98 -10.57 13.31
#